data_AF-A0A496ZPN9-F1
#
_entry.id   AF-A0A496ZPN9-F1
#
_cell.length_a   1.000
_cell.length_b   1.000
_cell.length_c   1.000
_cell.angle_alpha   90.00
_cell.angle_beta   90.00
_cell.angle_gamma   90.00
#
_symmetry.space_group_name_H-M   'P 1'
#
loop_
_entity.id
_entity.type
_entity.pdbx_description
1 polymer ?
#
loop_
_entity_poly.entity_id
_entity_poly.type
_entity_poly.pdbx_seq_one_letter_code
_entity_poly.pdbx_strand_id
1 'polypeptide(L)'
;MIKKDFWDKIKIIFTILTPITILISGYLINLTLQENEIKVKYIEIAIDILKTEPAKENTELRLWAIKIIKEYSQIAISPEIELELINNSLINYLTDHEGNYITDHEGNRLTTN
;
A
#
# COMPACT_ATOMS: atom_id res chain seq x y z
N MET A 1 -0.83 41.09 -47.83
CA MET A 1 -0.33 39.99 -46.97
C MET A 1 -0.42 40.44 -45.52
N ILE A 2 -1.40 39.96 -44.78
CA ILE A 2 -1.56 40.29 -43.35
C ILE A 2 -0.41 39.58 -42.61
N LYS A 3 0.46 40.35 -41.95
CA LYS A 3 1.54 39.79 -41.12
C LYS A 3 0.90 39.10 -39.92
N LYS A 4 1.32 37.87 -39.63
CA LYS A 4 0.83 37.10 -38.49
C LYS A 4 1.31 37.75 -37.19
N ASP A 5 0.35 38.20 -36.38
CA ASP A 5 0.64 38.90 -35.12
C ASP A 5 1.26 37.94 -34.10
N PHE A 6 2.03 38.50 -33.16
CA PHE A 6 2.72 37.74 -32.12
C PHE A 6 1.77 36.84 -31.31
N TRP A 7 0.55 37.32 -31.08
CA TRP A 7 -0.54 36.58 -30.43
C TRP A 7 -0.94 35.31 -31.17
N ASP A 8 -0.96 35.32 -32.50
CA ASP A 8 -1.32 34.14 -33.28
C ASP A 8 -0.21 33.08 -33.30
N LYS A 9 1.06 33.50 -33.16
CA LYS A 9 2.19 32.58 -32.99
C LYS A 9 2.11 31.87 -31.65
N ILE A 10 1.77 32.59 -30.58
CA ILE A 10 1.58 32.03 -29.24
C ILE A 10 0.46 31.01 -29.22
N LYS A 11 -0.70 31.30 -29.84
CA LYS A 11 -1.84 30.36 -29.89
C LYS A 11 -1.47 29.03 -30.54
N ILE A 12 -0.67 29.05 -31.60
CA ILE A 12 -0.22 27.83 -32.28
C ILE A 12 0.71 27.01 -31.39
N ILE A 13 1.62 27.69 -30.68
CA ILE A 13 2.51 27.03 -29.71
C ILE A 13 1.67 26.35 -28.62
N PHE A 14 0.69 27.05 -28.03
CA PHE A 14 -0.19 26.45 -27.01
C PHE A 14 -1.04 25.30 -27.56
N THR A 15 -1.55 25.41 -28.79
CA THR A 15 -2.34 24.33 -29.41
C THR A 15 -1.55 23.02 -29.50
N ILE A 16 -0.24 23.10 -29.74
CA ILE A 16 0.65 21.93 -29.78
C ILE A 16 1.12 21.55 -28.37
N LEU A 17 1.37 22.52 -27.50
CA LEU A 17 1.91 22.29 -26.16
C LEU A 17 0.87 21.67 -25.22
N THR A 18 -0.40 22.08 -25.29
CA THR A 18 -1.47 21.57 -24.44
C THR A 18 -1.61 20.03 -24.47
N PRO A 19 -1.74 19.35 -25.62
CA PRO A 19 -1.83 17.89 -25.64
C PRO A 19 -0.55 17.22 -25.11
N ILE A 20 0.62 17.80 -25.36
CA ILE A 20 1.90 17.31 -24.82
C ILE A 20 1.91 17.40 -23.29
N THR A 21 1.48 18.53 -22.73
CA THR A 21 1.42 18.70 -21.28
C THR A 21 0.45 17.73 -20.63
N ILE A 22 -0.73 17.51 -21.23
CA ILE A 22 -1.71 16.53 -20.71
C ILE A 22 -1.12 15.12 -20.73
N LEU A 23 -0.45 14.73 -21.81
CA LEU A 23 0.19 13.43 -21.93
C LEU A 23 1.26 13.22 -20.85
N ILE A 24 2.14 14.20 -20.65
CA ILE A 24 3.21 14.12 -19.65
C ILE A 24 2.62 14.06 -18.24
N SER A 25 1.66 14.94 -17.92
CA SER A 25 1.00 14.94 -16.61
C SER A 25 0.29 13.62 -16.33
N GLY A 26 -0.44 13.08 -17.31
CA GLY A 26 -1.10 11.79 -17.18
C GLY A 26 -0.11 10.65 -16.96
N TYR A 27 1.02 10.65 -17.69
CA TYR A 27 2.07 9.66 -17.51
C TYR A 27 2.69 9.71 -16.11
N LEU A 28 3.03 10.90 -15.61
CA LEU A 28 3.61 11.08 -14.27
C LEU A 28 2.65 10.62 -13.17
N ILE A 29 1.36 10.97 -13.29
CA ILE A 29 0.32 10.52 -12.34
C ILE A 29 0.22 8.99 -12.37
N ASN A 30 0.14 8.39 -13.55
CA ASN A 30 0.04 6.93 -13.69
C ASN A 30 1.24 6.19 -13.09
N LEU A 31 2.46 6.71 -13.26
CA LEU A 31 3.65 6.12 -12.62
C LEU A 31 3.51 6.10 -11.09
N THR A 32 3.12 7.23 -10.49
CA THR A 32 2.94 7.30 -9.04
C THR A 32 1.82 6.38 -8.53
N LEU A 33 0.70 6.28 -9.25
CA LEU A 33 -0.37 5.35 -8.89
C LEU A 33 0.12 3.89 -8.97
N GLN A 34 0.78 3.52 -10.08
CA GLN A 34 1.28 2.17 -10.27
C GLN A 34 2.30 1.77 -9.20
N GLU A 35 3.21 2.66 -8.82
CA GLU A 35 4.15 2.42 -7.72
C GLU A 35 3.43 2.18 -6.39
N ASN A 36 2.38 2.94 -6.10
CA ASN A 36 1.62 2.79 -4.86
C ASN A 36 0.77 1.51 -4.86
N GLU A 37 0.18 1.13 -5.99
CA GLU A 37 -0.55 -0.13 -6.14
C GLU A 37 0.36 -1.34 -5.88
N ILE A 38 1.59 -1.32 -6.42
CA ILE A 38 2.58 -2.38 -6.17
C ILE A 38 2.92 -2.48 -4.68
N LYS A 39 3.13 -1.34 -4.00
CA LYS A 39 3.40 -1.31 -2.55
C LYS A 39 2.26 -1.92 -1.74
N VAL A 40 1.02 -1.49 -2.02
CA VAL A 40 -0.18 -2.04 -1.37
C VAL A 40 -0.26 -3.54 -1.61
N LYS A 41 0.00 -4.00 -2.84
CA LYS A 41 -0.07 -5.43 -3.16
C LYS A 41 0.94 -6.26 -2.39
N TYR A 42 2.17 -5.78 -2.24
CA TYR A 42 3.18 -6.44 -1.42
C TYR A 42 2.76 -6.50 0.06
N ILE A 43 2.21 -5.41 0.60
CA ILE A 43 1.69 -5.38 1.99
C ILE A 43 0.55 -6.39 2.15
N GLU A 44 -0.40 -6.46 1.23
CA GLU A 44 -1.50 -7.45 1.27
C GLU A 44 -0.96 -8.88 1.34
N ILE A 45 -0.02 -9.22 0.45
CA ILE A 45 0.60 -10.56 0.43
C ILE A 45 1.32 -10.85 1.76
N ALA A 46 2.04 -9.85 2.30
CA ALA A 46 2.71 -9.98 3.58
C ALA A 46 1.72 -10.22 4.74
N ILE A 47 0.61 -9.46 4.77
CA ILE A 47 -0.46 -9.65 5.77
C ILE A 47 -1.06 -11.05 5.65
N ASP A 48 -1.34 -11.52 4.42
CA ASP A 48 -1.92 -12.84 4.19
C ASP A 48 -1.00 -13.96 4.68
N ILE A 49 0.32 -13.83 4.48
CA ILE A 49 1.31 -14.74 5.07
C ILE A 49 1.24 -14.70 6.60
N LEU A 50 1.20 -13.51 7.22
CA LEU A 50 1.21 -13.38 8.67
C LEU A 50 -0.10 -13.82 9.33
N LYS A 51 -1.22 -13.86 8.59
CA LYS A 51 -2.50 -14.46 9.01
C LYS A 51 -2.44 -15.99 9.09
N THR A 52 -1.56 -16.65 8.34
CA THR A 52 -1.40 -18.10 8.44
C THR A 52 -0.78 -18.53 9.78
N GLU A 53 -1.01 -19.77 10.21
CA GLU A 53 -0.39 -20.27 11.43
C GLU A 53 1.14 -20.36 11.30
N PRO A 54 1.88 -19.97 12.35
CA PRO A 54 3.33 -20.06 12.36
C PRO A 54 3.76 -21.54 12.35
N ALA A 55 4.62 -21.90 11.41
CA ALA A 55 5.21 -23.23 11.29
C ALA A 55 6.71 -23.10 11.07
N LYS A 56 7.51 -24.08 11.54
CA LYS A 56 8.97 -24.02 11.40
C LYS A 56 9.43 -23.87 9.95
N GLU A 57 8.63 -24.36 9.02
CA GLU A 57 8.87 -24.35 7.58
C GLU A 57 8.58 -22.99 6.93
N ASN A 58 7.76 -22.12 7.57
CA ASN A 58 7.36 -20.82 7.03
C ASN A 58 8.05 -19.62 7.71
N THR A 59 8.96 -19.85 8.66
CA THR A 59 9.67 -18.78 9.39
C THR A 59 10.33 -17.75 8.48
N GLU A 60 11.08 -18.20 7.47
CA GLU A 60 11.76 -17.30 6.51
C GLU A 60 10.75 -16.47 5.69
N LEU A 61 9.61 -17.07 5.36
CA LEU A 61 8.55 -16.39 4.63
C LEU A 61 7.84 -15.34 5.49
N ARG A 62 7.66 -15.61 6.80
CA ARG A 62 7.16 -14.62 7.77
C ARG A 62 8.15 -13.47 7.98
N LEU A 63 9.45 -13.77 8.08
CA LEU A 63 10.50 -12.74 8.15
C LEU A 63 10.49 -11.84 6.92
N TRP A 64 10.32 -12.42 5.73
CA TRP A 64 10.13 -11.66 4.50
C TRP A 64 8.90 -10.76 4.59
N ALA A 65 7.76 -11.28 5.04
CA ALA A 65 6.53 -10.51 5.19
C ALA A 65 6.70 -9.33 6.15
N ILE A 66 7.34 -9.53 7.29
CA ILE A 66 7.64 -8.45 8.26
C ILE A 66 8.55 -7.40 7.63
N LYS A 67 9.57 -7.81 6.87
CA LYS A 67 10.45 -6.87 6.17
C LYS A 67 9.70 -6.02 5.15
N ILE A 68 8.77 -6.61 4.40
CA ILE A 68 7.92 -5.88 3.45
C ILE A 68 7.06 -4.83 4.16
N ILE A 69 6.44 -5.18 5.29
CA ILE A 69 5.64 -4.22 6.07
C ILE A 69 6.54 -3.11 6.61
N LYS A 70 7.73 -3.41 7.12
CA LYS A 70 8.70 -2.40 7.62
C LYS A 70 9.18 -1.46 6.51
N GLU A 71 9.42 -1.97 5.31
CA GLU A 71 9.89 -1.19 4.17
C GLU A 71 8.84 -0.17 3.70
N TYR A 72 7.56 -0.58 3.65
CA TYR A 72 6.50 0.25 3.08
C TYR A 72 5.65 0.98 4.14
N SER A 73 5.76 0.65 5.42
CA SER A 73 5.09 1.36 6.51
C SER A 73 5.78 2.68 6.81
N GLN A 74 4.99 3.75 6.92
CA GLN A 74 5.48 5.06 7.40
C GLN A 74 5.74 5.05 8.92
N ILE A 75 5.17 4.09 9.63
CA ILE A 75 5.31 3.93 11.08
C ILE A 75 6.23 2.74 11.35
N ALA A 76 7.27 2.97 12.14
CA ALA A 76 8.18 1.91 12.54
C ALA A 76 7.46 0.87 13.40
N ILE A 77 7.61 -0.41 13.04
CA ILE A 77 7.18 -1.53 13.86
C ILE A 77 8.19 -1.71 14.99
N SER A 78 7.71 -1.85 16.23
CA SER A 78 8.60 -2.07 17.37
C SER A 78 9.20 -3.48 17.34
N PRO A 79 10.41 -3.68 17.89
CA PRO A 79 11.04 -5.01 17.94
C PRO A 79 10.19 -6.07 18.65
N GLU A 80 9.39 -5.66 19.63
CA GLU A 80 8.48 -6.55 20.36
C GLU A 80 7.39 -7.11 19.45
N ILE A 81 6.77 -6.26 18.62
CA ILE A 81 5.75 -6.66 17.65
C ILE A 81 6.36 -7.55 16.57
N GLU A 82 7.59 -7.27 16.12
CA GLU A 82 8.29 -8.12 15.16
C GLU A 82 8.49 -9.55 15.69
N LEU A 83 8.93 -9.69 16.95
CA LEU A 83 9.05 -11.00 17.59
C LEU A 83 7.70 -11.70 17.75
N GLU A 84 6.65 -10.94 18.03
CA GLU A 84 5.32 -11.46 18.21
C GLU A 84 4.72 -11.96 16.88
N LEU A 85 4.91 -11.23 15.78
CA LEU A 85 4.44 -11.59 14.44
C LEU A 85 5.15 -12.80 13.84
N ILE A 86 6.40 -13.08 14.26
CA ILE A 86 7.11 -14.30 13.89
C ILE A 86 6.44 -15.51 14.54
N ASN A 87 6.07 -15.38 15.82
CA ASN A 87 5.66 -16.51 16.65
C ASN A 87 4.13 -16.68 16.74
N ASN A 88 3.35 -15.69 16.32
CA ASN A 88 1.89 -15.68 16.41
C ASN A 88 1.24 -15.26 15.08
N SER A 89 0.06 -15.80 14.79
CA SER A 89 -0.76 -15.33 13.67
C SER A 89 -1.44 -14.01 14.01
N LEU A 90 -1.60 -13.14 13.00
CA LEU A 90 -2.38 -11.89 13.11
C LEU A 90 -3.83 -12.09 13.57
N ILE A 91 -4.39 -13.30 13.42
CA ILE A 91 -5.76 -13.62 13.85
C ILE A 91 -5.89 -13.54 15.38
N ASN A 92 -4.80 -13.76 16.13
CA ASN A 92 -4.80 -13.79 17.59
C ASN A 92 -4.78 -12.38 18.25
N TYR A 93 -4.75 -11.31 17.47
CA TYR A 93 -4.73 -9.94 17.99
C TYR A 93 -6.12 -9.28 18.06
N LEU A 94 -7.15 -9.93 17.50
CA LEU A 94 -8.56 -9.58 17.74
C LEU A 94 -9.18 -10.46 18.82
N THR A 95 -8.35 -11.17 19.57
CA THR A 95 -8.76 -11.98 20.71
C THR A 95 -8.19 -11.36 21.99
N ASP A 96 -8.93 -11.47 23.09
CA ASP A 96 -8.45 -11.05 24.40
C ASP A 96 -7.31 -11.96 24.91
N HIS A 97 -6.79 -11.63 26.09
CA HIS A 97 -5.72 -12.38 26.76
C HIS A 97 -6.11 -13.82 27.16
N GLU A 98 -7.39 -14.18 27.05
CA GLU A 98 -7.93 -15.52 27.28
C GLU A 98 -8.20 -16.27 25.96
N GLY A 99 -7.96 -15.63 24.81
CA GLY A 99 -8.19 -16.20 23.48
C GLY A 99 -9.64 -16.07 22.99
N ASN A 100 -10.49 -15.29 23.66
CA ASN A 100 -11.85 -15.03 23.22
C ASN A 100 -11.88 -13.94 22.15
N TYR A 101 -12.70 -14.10 21.11
CA TYR A 101 -12.90 -13.07 20.10
C TYR A 101 -13.45 -11.79 20.74
N ILE A 102 -12.81 -10.65 20.46
CA ILE A 102 -13.34 -9.35 20.85
C ILE A 102 -14.60 -9.11 20.01
N THR A 103 -15.70 -8.84 20.71
CA THR A 103 -17.02 -8.60 20.12
C THR A 103 -17.46 -7.17 20.36
N ASP A 104 -18.31 -6.64 19.49
CA ASP A 104 -19.01 -5.38 19.75
C ASP A 104 -20.08 -5.55 20.85
N HIS A 105 -20.77 -4.46 21.18
CA HIS A 105 -21.86 -4.45 22.16
C HIS A 105 -23.07 -5.32 21.76
N GLU A 106 -23.13 -5.77 20.51
CA GLU A 106 -24.17 -6.66 19.98
C GLU A 106 -23.69 -8.13 19.92
N GLY A 107 -22.43 -8.41 20.30
CA GLY A 107 -21.83 -9.74 20.29
C GLY A 107 -21.28 -10.17 18.93
N ASN A 108 -21.20 -9.26 17.95
CA ASN A 108 -20.60 -9.55 16.65
C ASN A 108 -19.07 -9.52 16.77
N ARG A 109 -18.40 -10.48 16.14
CA ARG A 109 -16.92 -10.51 16.11
C ARG A 109 -16.40 -9.26 15.41
N LEU A 110 -15.50 -8.54 16.07
CA LEU A 110 -14.72 -7.52 15.39
C LEU A 110 -13.74 -8.23 14.45
N THR A 111 -14.04 -8.20 13.15
CA THR A 111 -13.15 -8.73 12.11
C THR A 111 -12.47 -7.57 11.40
N THR A 112 -11.19 -7.72 11.06
CA THR A 112 -10.57 -6.84 10.05
C THR A 112 -11.01 -7.41 8.69
N ASN A 113 -12.14 -6.93 8.16
CA ASN A 113 -12.51 -7.23 6.77
C ASN A 113 -11.48 -6.61 5.81
#